data_AF-A0A238J170-F1
#
_entry.id   AF-A0A238J170-F1
#
_cell.length_a   1.000
_cell.length_b   1.000
_cell.length_c   1.000
_cell.angle_alpha   90.00
_cell.angle_beta   90.00
_cell.angle_gamma   90.00
#
_symmetry.space_group_name_H-M   'P 1'
#
loop_
_entity.id
_entity.type
_entity.pdbx_description
1 polymer ?
#
loop_
_entity_poly.entity_id
_entity_poly.type
_entity_poly.pdbx_seq_one_letter_code
_entity_poly.pdbx_strand_id
1 'polypeptide(L)'
;MATARATHQSFEDRLNRINKGAPNTMGEVHIGPRDEEKARSGKATNTVRLKAKKKKVKIGEGSNLVLVPVAMVIGAMCAFAGQAASFHFFQDGGLMPVTLPEAVAVVEPYLIYAHLVIGGILALIFTWTFGFNGLFRKLAVVAGFGAMLFGHVQMVEQFPAIHANFFSEAYVAAAIG
;
A
#
# COMPACT_ATOMS: atom_id res chain seq x y z
N MET A 1 67.55 -11.70 5.49
CA MET A 1 66.43 -12.18 6.34
C MET A 1 65.09 -11.44 6.13
N ALA A 2 65.03 -10.31 5.41
CA ALA A 2 63.76 -9.60 5.15
C ALA A 2 62.91 -10.26 4.03
N THR A 3 63.55 -10.93 3.08
CA THR A 3 62.91 -11.57 1.92
C THR A 3 62.09 -12.80 2.31
N ALA A 4 62.50 -13.55 3.33
CA ALA A 4 61.80 -14.75 3.79
C ALA A 4 60.48 -14.45 4.52
N ARG A 5 60.37 -13.29 5.19
CA ARG A 5 59.13 -12.87 5.86
C ARG A 5 58.07 -12.37 4.87
N ALA A 6 58.51 -11.67 3.83
CA ALA A 6 57.64 -11.17 2.76
C ALA A 6 57.01 -12.32 1.94
N THR A 7 57.77 -13.38 1.66
CA THR A 7 57.23 -14.56 0.96
C THR A 7 56.21 -15.30 1.81
N HIS A 8 56.44 -15.48 3.11
CA HIS A 8 55.49 -16.16 4.01
C HIS A 8 54.14 -15.44 4.11
N GLN A 9 54.17 -14.11 4.27
CA GLN A 9 52.95 -13.30 4.31
C GLN A 9 52.17 -13.37 2.98
N SER A 10 52.86 -13.39 1.84
CA SER A 10 52.20 -13.52 0.53
C SER A 10 51.51 -14.87 0.34
N PHE A 11 52.02 -15.94 0.96
CA PHE A 11 51.41 -17.27 0.89
C PHE A 11 50.21 -17.39 1.81
N GLU A 12 50.31 -16.91 3.05
CA GLU A 12 49.20 -16.90 4.01
C GLU A 12 48.02 -16.06 3.50
N ASP A 13 48.30 -14.93 2.88
CA ASP A 13 47.28 -14.04 2.32
C ASP A 13 46.61 -14.67 1.08
N ARG A 14 47.37 -15.44 0.29
CA ARG A 14 46.85 -16.26 -0.81
C ARG A 14 45.95 -17.40 -0.32
N LEU A 15 46.35 -18.13 0.72
CA LEU A 15 45.55 -19.20 1.33
C LEU A 15 44.23 -18.67 1.92
N ASN A 16 44.30 -17.54 2.63
CA ASN A 16 43.10 -16.89 3.18
C ASN A 16 42.14 -16.39 2.10
N ARG A 17 42.67 -16.01 0.93
CA ARG A 17 41.87 -15.56 -0.21
C ARG A 17 41.21 -16.73 -0.97
N ILE A 18 41.91 -17.87 -1.08
CA ILE A 18 41.36 -19.11 -1.67
C ILE A 18 40.24 -19.68 -0.79
N ASN A 19 40.43 -19.74 0.53
CA ASN A 19 39.41 -20.21 1.48
C ASN A 19 38.14 -19.32 1.49
N LYS A 20 38.25 -18.06 1.06
CA LYS A 20 37.12 -17.11 0.97
C LYS A 20 36.40 -17.14 -0.39
N GLY A 21 36.78 -18.04 -1.30
CA GLY A 21 36.14 -18.18 -2.61
C GLY A 21 36.29 -16.94 -3.52
N ALA A 22 37.34 -16.14 -3.30
CA ALA A 22 37.61 -14.95 -4.10
C ALA A 22 38.18 -15.31 -5.48
N PRO A 23 37.91 -14.50 -6.53
CA PRO A 23 38.37 -14.78 -7.89
C PRO A 23 39.90 -14.85 -7.99
N ASN A 24 40.38 -15.79 -8.81
CA ASN A 24 41.77 -16.13 -8.97
C ASN A 24 42.53 -15.03 -9.74
N THR A 25 43.29 -14.16 -9.06
CA THR A 25 44.09 -13.07 -9.68
C THR A 25 45.44 -13.60 -10.19
N MET A 26 45.45 -14.76 -10.85
CA MET A 26 46.66 -15.35 -11.42
C MET A 26 47.00 -14.56 -12.69
N GLY A 27 47.81 -13.51 -12.59
CA GLY A 27 48.28 -12.76 -13.76
C GLY A 27 48.74 -11.33 -13.55
N GLU A 28 48.33 -10.63 -12.48
CA GLU A 28 48.79 -9.25 -12.26
C GLU A 28 50.07 -9.21 -11.42
N VAL A 29 51.20 -9.35 -12.08
CA VAL A 29 52.49 -8.92 -11.54
C VAL A 29 52.65 -7.44 -11.93
N HIS A 30 52.47 -6.54 -10.97
CA HIS A 30 52.81 -5.14 -11.17
C HIS A 30 54.34 -5.01 -11.14
N ILE A 31 54.97 -4.89 -12.32
CA ILE A 31 56.38 -4.53 -12.46
C ILE A 31 56.44 -3.06 -12.89
N GLY A 32 56.91 -2.21 -12.00
CA GLY A 32 57.22 -0.80 -12.24
C GLY A 32 57.56 -0.09 -10.93
N PRO A 33 58.60 0.77 -10.89
CA PRO A 33 58.96 1.48 -9.68
C PRO A 33 57.79 2.39 -9.29
N ARG A 34 57.33 2.23 -8.06
CA ARG A 34 56.28 3.05 -7.49
C ARG A 34 56.93 4.40 -7.17
N ASP A 35 56.76 5.37 -8.05
CA ASP A 35 57.12 6.75 -7.76
C ASP A 35 56.23 7.23 -6.60
N GLU A 36 56.80 7.17 -5.39
CA GLU A 36 56.26 7.75 -4.19
C GLU A 36 56.47 9.26 -4.24
N GLU A 37 55.66 10.00 -4.99
CA GLU A 37 55.44 11.42 -4.68
C GLU A 37 54.26 12.00 -5.47
N LYS A 38 53.35 12.63 -4.71
CA LYS A 38 52.20 13.45 -5.14
C LYS A 38 50.96 12.70 -5.67
N ALA A 39 49.94 12.60 -4.82
CA ALA A 39 48.74 13.44 -4.93
C ALA A 39 47.68 13.11 -3.86
N ARG A 40 47.29 14.17 -3.12
CA ARG A 40 45.99 14.39 -2.48
C ARG A 40 45.60 13.44 -1.33
N SER A 41 45.76 13.96 -0.13
CA SER A 41 45.02 13.57 1.08
C SER A 41 43.52 13.89 0.94
N GLY A 42 42.82 13.16 0.08
CA GLY A 42 41.39 12.91 0.24
C GLY A 42 41.27 11.61 1.01
N LYS A 43 40.67 11.62 2.21
CA LYS A 43 40.35 10.39 2.95
C LYS A 43 39.77 9.38 1.97
N ALA A 44 40.42 8.24 1.80
CA ALA A 44 39.85 7.10 1.10
C ALA A 44 38.64 6.66 1.92
N THR A 45 37.47 7.24 1.64
CA THR A 45 36.21 6.68 2.05
C THR A 45 36.13 5.35 1.33
N ASN A 46 36.44 4.30 2.07
CA ASN A 46 36.22 2.92 1.67
C ASN A 46 34.69 2.69 1.62
N THR A 47 34.02 3.39 0.71
CA THR A 47 32.67 3.06 0.29
C THR A 47 32.85 1.86 -0.62
N VAL A 48 32.96 0.69 0.02
CA VAL A 48 32.55 -0.56 -0.61
C VAL A 48 31.21 -0.22 -1.25
N ARG A 49 31.17 -0.19 -2.60
CA ARG A 49 29.91 -0.19 -3.34
C ARG A 49 29.24 -1.51 -2.98
N LEU A 50 28.56 -1.52 -1.83
CA LEU A 50 27.55 -2.50 -1.51
C LEU A 50 26.57 -2.36 -2.65
N LYS A 51 26.64 -3.27 -3.63
CA LYS A 51 25.62 -3.42 -4.66
C LYS A 51 24.31 -3.31 -3.92
N ALA A 52 23.57 -2.24 -4.20
CA ALA A 52 22.31 -1.94 -3.53
C ALA A 52 21.55 -3.26 -3.47
N LYS A 53 21.29 -3.78 -2.26
CA LYS A 53 20.53 -5.01 -2.09
C LYS A 53 19.30 -4.82 -2.98
N LYS A 54 19.16 -5.64 -4.04
CA LYS A 54 17.95 -5.62 -4.87
C LYS A 54 16.81 -5.66 -3.88
N LYS A 55 16.05 -4.56 -3.77
CA LYS A 55 14.87 -4.53 -2.92
C LYS A 55 14.11 -5.76 -3.35
N LYS A 56 13.92 -6.71 -2.41
CA LYS A 56 12.99 -7.80 -2.62
C LYS A 56 11.66 -7.09 -2.77
N VAL A 57 11.27 -6.80 -4.00
CA VAL A 57 9.96 -6.26 -4.34
C VAL A 57 9.02 -7.31 -3.80
N LYS A 58 8.39 -7.01 -2.67
CA LYS A 58 7.41 -7.92 -2.10
C LYS A 58 6.34 -8.04 -3.17
N ILE A 59 6.09 -9.26 -3.63
CA ILE A 59 4.98 -9.58 -4.52
C ILE A 59 3.72 -8.99 -3.83
N GLY A 60 3.15 -7.93 -4.42
CA GLY A 60 2.19 -7.03 -3.75
C GLY A 60 2.47 -5.52 -3.95
N GLU A 61 3.72 -5.16 -4.28
CA GLU A 61 4.06 -3.88 -4.93
C GLU A 61 3.78 -3.96 -6.45
N GLY A 62 2.68 -4.60 -6.85
CA GLY A 62 2.11 -4.33 -8.16
C GLY A 62 1.99 -2.81 -8.30
N SER A 63 2.53 -2.27 -9.40
CA SER A 63 2.69 -0.84 -9.68
C SER A 63 1.68 0.00 -8.92
N ASN A 64 2.14 0.91 -8.06
CA ASN A 64 1.27 1.84 -7.31
C ASN A 64 0.21 2.48 -8.22
N LEU A 65 0.51 2.62 -9.50
CA LEU A 65 -0.34 3.18 -10.53
C LEU A 65 -1.56 2.31 -10.89
N VAL A 66 -1.42 0.97 -10.85
CA VAL A 66 -2.51 0.02 -11.16
C VAL A 66 -3.43 -0.19 -9.96
N LEU A 67 -2.87 -0.17 -8.75
CA LEU A 67 -3.66 -0.40 -7.53
C LEU A 67 -4.41 0.85 -7.04
N VAL A 68 -4.08 2.04 -7.53
CA VAL A 68 -4.78 3.29 -7.19
C VAL A 68 -6.22 3.31 -7.73
N PRO A 69 -6.49 3.04 -9.02
CA PRO A 69 -7.87 2.93 -9.53
C PRO A 69 -8.67 1.84 -8.80
N VAL A 70 -8.05 0.68 -8.54
CA VAL A 70 -8.70 -0.42 -7.81
C VAL A 70 -9.08 0.02 -6.39
N ALA A 71 -8.17 0.70 -5.69
CA ALA A 71 -8.43 1.24 -4.36
C ALA A 71 -9.59 2.27 -4.37
N MET A 72 -9.66 3.10 -5.41
CA MET A 72 -10.76 4.05 -5.60
C MET A 72 -12.10 3.34 -5.77
N VAL A 73 -12.18 2.33 -6.64
CA VAL A 73 -13.41 1.55 -6.84
C VAL A 73 -13.85 0.87 -5.54
N ILE A 74 -12.91 0.29 -4.80
CA ILE A 74 -13.21 -0.34 -3.50
C ILE A 74 -13.76 0.68 -2.50
N GLY A 75 -13.19 1.89 -2.45
CA GLY A 75 -13.72 2.97 -1.62
C GLY A 75 -15.16 3.32 -1.97
N ALA A 76 -15.46 3.47 -3.26
CA ALA A 76 -16.81 3.75 -3.74
C ALA A 76 -17.80 2.62 -3.39
N MET A 77 -17.39 1.36 -3.58
CA MET A 77 -18.21 0.20 -3.20
C MET A 77 -18.48 0.14 -1.70
N CYS A 78 -17.51 0.51 -0.85
CA CYS A 78 -17.71 0.53 0.60
C CYS A 78 -18.72 1.61 1.02
N ALA A 79 -18.67 2.79 0.41
CA ALA A 79 -19.66 3.85 0.63
C ALA A 79 -21.07 3.40 0.21
N PHE A 80 -21.19 2.80 -0.98
CA PHE A 80 -22.46 2.27 -1.48
C PHE A 80 -23.02 1.17 -0.58
N ALA A 81 -22.18 0.21 -0.16
CA ALA A 81 -22.58 -0.84 0.76
C ALA A 81 -23.02 -0.29 2.12
N GLY A 82 -22.36 0.77 2.61
CA GLY A 82 -22.77 1.49 3.82
C GLY A 82 -24.15 2.13 3.68
N GLN A 83 -24.43 2.77 2.54
CA GLN A 83 -25.75 3.35 2.24
C GLN A 83 -26.83 2.27 2.17
N ALA A 84 -26.60 1.20 1.40
CA ALA A 84 -27.54 0.09 1.27
C ALA A 84 -27.80 -0.62 2.62
N ALA A 85 -26.76 -0.86 3.41
CA ALA A 85 -26.90 -1.44 4.74
C ALA A 85 -27.72 -0.51 5.66
N SER A 86 -27.43 0.80 5.67
CA SER A 86 -28.19 1.75 6.48
C SER A 86 -29.67 1.83 6.09
N PHE A 87 -29.96 1.75 4.79
CA PHE A 87 -31.31 1.69 4.25
C PHE A 87 -32.02 0.42 4.75
N HIS A 88 -31.37 -0.73 4.62
CA HIS A 88 -31.99 -2.00 4.99
C HIS A 88 -32.20 -2.20 6.50
N PHE A 89 -31.37 -1.58 7.34
CA PHE A 89 -31.47 -1.71 8.79
C PHE A 89 -32.31 -0.62 9.47
N PHE A 90 -32.36 0.59 8.95
CA PHE A 90 -32.89 1.74 9.69
C PHE A 90 -33.99 2.53 8.98
N GLN A 91 -34.40 2.15 7.76
CA GLN A 91 -35.52 2.80 7.05
C GLN A 91 -36.69 1.84 6.88
N ASP A 92 -37.91 2.39 6.85
CA ASP A 92 -39.18 1.64 6.78
C ASP A 92 -39.39 0.83 5.48
N GLY A 93 -38.53 1.02 4.48
CA GLY A 93 -38.47 0.21 3.25
C GLY A 93 -37.36 -0.85 3.24
N GLY A 94 -36.66 -1.03 4.36
CA GLY A 94 -35.54 -1.94 4.50
C GLY A 94 -35.94 -3.42 4.62
N LEU A 95 -35.02 -4.33 4.28
CA LEU A 95 -35.28 -5.78 4.34
C LEU A 95 -35.23 -6.33 5.77
N MET A 96 -34.48 -5.68 6.67
CA MET A 96 -34.25 -6.14 8.04
C MET A 96 -34.32 -4.93 8.99
N PRO A 97 -35.51 -4.31 9.16
CA PRO A 97 -35.64 -3.15 10.03
C PRO A 97 -35.31 -3.52 11.47
N VAL A 98 -34.32 -2.84 12.05
CA VAL A 98 -33.88 -3.01 13.43
C VAL A 98 -34.68 -2.05 14.29
N THR A 99 -35.50 -2.57 15.19
CA THR A 99 -36.15 -1.75 16.22
C THR A 99 -35.13 -1.46 17.33
N LEU A 100 -34.86 -0.17 17.58
CA LEU A 100 -33.99 0.21 18.67
C LEU A 100 -34.76 0.12 20.00
N PRO A 101 -34.19 -0.52 21.04
CA PRO A 101 -34.77 -0.47 22.39
C PRO A 101 -34.79 0.97 22.92
N GLU A 102 -35.78 1.33 23.75
CA GLU A 102 -35.89 2.67 24.37
C GLU A 102 -34.60 3.11 25.08
N ALA A 103 -33.84 2.18 25.65
CA ALA A 103 -32.55 2.44 26.30
C ALA A 103 -31.49 3.06 25.36
N VAL A 104 -31.69 2.98 24.04
CA VAL A 104 -30.77 3.44 23.00
C VAL A 104 -31.38 4.60 22.19
N ALA A 105 -32.51 5.19 22.63
CA ALA A 105 -33.16 6.34 22.00
C ALA A 105 -32.23 7.55 21.83
N VAL A 106 -31.19 7.67 22.67
CA VAL A 106 -30.16 8.71 22.56
C VAL A 106 -29.35 8.61 21.25
N VAL A 107 -29.30 7.43 20.62
CA VAL A 107 -28.55 7.17 19.38
C VAL A 107 -29.38 7.50 18.13
N GLU A 108 -30.70 7.59 18.26
CA GLU A 108 -31.62 7.81 17.15
C GLU A 108 -31.28 9.03 16.27
N PRO A 109 -30.90 10.21 16.83
CA PRO A 109 -30.48 11.35 16.02
C PRO A 109 -29.21 11.09 15.20
N TYR A 110 -28.38 10.14 15.63
CA TYR A 110 -27.11 9.80 14.98
C TYR A 110 -27.25 8.70 13.93
N LEU A 111 -28.41 8.02 13.85
CA LEU A 111 -28.67 6.99 12.84
C LEU A 111 -28.60 7.55 11.42
N ILE A 112 -28.82 8.86 11.25
CA ILE A 112 -28.64 9.55 9.95
C ILE A 112 -27.21 9.38 9.41
N TYR A 113 -26.21 9.20 10.28
CA TYR A 113 -24.81 8.99 9.93
C TYR A 113 -24.40 7.51 9.90
N ALA A 114 -25.33 6.57 10.12
CA ALA A 114 -25.02 5.14 10.18
C ALA A 114 -24.32 4.64 8.90
N HIS A 115 -24.70 5.16 7.74
CA HIS A 115 -24.08 4.85 6.46
C HIS A 115 -22.57 5.17 6.42
N LEU A 116 -22.14 6.27 7.05
CA LEU A 116 -20.73 6.66 7.16
C LEU A 116 -19.96 5.70 8.06
N VAL A 117 -20.57 5.29 9.17
CA VAL A 117 -19.92 4.38 10.13
C VAL A 117 -19.77 2.99 9.52
N ILE A 118 -20.84 2.43 8.96
CA ILE A 118 -20.82 1.09 8.33
C ILE A 118 -19.87 1.09 7.14
N GLY A 119 -20.03 2.05 6.22
CA GLY A 119 -19.17 2.17 5.05
C GLY A 119 -17.71 2.44 5.41
N GLY A 120 -17.46 3.26 6.43
CA GLY A 120 -16.11 3.58 6.90
C GLY A 120 -15.41 2.38 7.53
N ILE A 121 -16.10 1.58 8.34
CA ILE A 121 -15.57 0.34 8.90
C ILE A 121 -15.22 -0.64 7.77
N LEU A 122 -16.11 -0.80 6.79
CA LEU A 122 -15.82 -1.62 5.60
C LEU A 122 -14.58 -1.10 4.87
N ALA A 123 -14.51 0.20 4.59
CA ALA A 123 -13.35 0.79 3.93
C ALA A 123 -12.05 0.54 4.70
N LEU A 124 -12.05 0.59 6.03
CA LEU A 124 -10.90 0.26 6.87
C LEU A 124 -10.49 -1.21 6.73
N ILE A 125 -11.46 -2.13 6.84
CA ILE A 125 -11.22 -3.58 6.72
C ILE A 125 -10.65 -3.89 5.33
N PHE A 126 -11.27 -3.40 4.27
CA PHE A 126 -10.80 -3.63 2.89
C PHE A 126 -9.42 -3.00 2.64
N THR A 127 -9.18 -1.79 3.15
CA THR A 127 -7.86 -1.14 3.05
C THR A 127 -6.76 -1.99 3.69
N TRP A 128 -7.05 -2.57 4.85
CA TRP A 128 -6.12 -3.43 5.57
C TRP A 128 -5.94 -4.78 4.85
N THR A 129 -7.02 -5.48 4.52
CA THR A 129 -7.01 -6.82 3.91
C THR A 129 -6.32 -6.83 2.54
N PHE A 130 -6.57 -5.82 1.70
CA PHE A 130 -5.95 -5.72 0.36
C PHE A 130 -4.58 -5.05 0.38
N GLY A 131 -4.06 -4.69 1.56
CA GLY A 131 -2.72 -4.13 1.70
C GLY A 131 -2.55 -2.77 1.02
N PHE A 132 -3.58 -1.92 1.04
CA PHE A 132 -3.54 -0.54 0.53
C PHE A 132 -2.80 0.40 1.51
N ASN A 133 -1.62 -0.01 1.95
CA ASN A 133 -0.86 0.67 3.01
C ASN A 133 -0.11 1.92 2.53
N GLY A 134 0.02 2.13 1.21
CA GLY A 134 0.64 3.33 0.64
C GLY A 134 -0.25 4.57 0.71
N LEU A 135 0.34 5.74 0.95
CA LEU A 135 -0.40 7.01 1.10
C LEU A 135 -1.36 7.27 -0.07
N PHE A 136 -0.88 7.15 -1.32
CA PHE A 136 -1.71 7.35 -2.51
C PHE A 136 -2.87 6.35 -2.62
N ARG A 137 -2.68 5.11 -2.15
CA ARG A 137 -3.74 4.09 -2.19
C ARG A 137 -4.81 4.40 -1.14
N LYS A 138 -4.42 4.82 0.06
CA LYS A 138 -5.36 5.28 1.10
C LYS A 138 -6.15 6.50 0.63
N LEU A 139 -5.47 7.49 0.05
CA LEU A 139 -6.13 8.67 -0.53
C LEU A 139 -7.07 8.28 -1.66
N ALA A 140 -6.72 7.29 -2.48
CA ALA A 140 -7.62 6.79 -3.51
C ALA A 140 -8.87 6.12 -2.94
N VAL A 141 -8.75 5.30 -1.88
CA VAL A 141 -9.92 4.75 -1.16
C VAL A 141 -10.81 5.87 -0.64
N VAL A 142 -10.23 6.86 0.04
CA VAL A 142 -10.99 8.01 0.58
C VAL A 142 -11.65 8.81 -0.54
N ALA A 143 -10.94 9.04 -1.65
CA ALA A 143 -11.48 9.75 -2.80
C ALA A 143 -12.64 8.99 -3.44
N GLY A 144 -12.54 7.67 -3.62
CA GLY A 144 -13.63 6.84 -4.13
C GLY A 144 -14.84 6.80 -3.19
N PHE A 145 -14.58 6.68 -1.88
CA PHE A 145 -15.61 6.72 -0.85
C PHE A 145 -16.38 8.04 -0.88
N GLY A 146 -15.67 9.17 -0.91
CA GLY A 146 -16.26 10.50 -1.03
C GLY A 146 -17.00 10.69 -2.35
N ALA A 147 -16.40 10.27 -3.47
CA ALA A 147 -17.03 10.37 -4.79
C ALA A 147 -18.39 9.67 -4.83
N MET A 148 -18.50 8.50 -4.20
CA MET A 148 -19.78 7.80 -4.13
C MET A 148 -20.77 8.49 -3.19
N LEU A 149 -20.34 9.00 -2.03
CA LEU A 149 -21.25 9.72 -1.12
C LEU A 149 -21.89 10.93 -1.76
N PHE A 150 -21.11 11.75 -2.48
CA PHE A 150 -21.62 12.96 -3.13
C PHE A 150 -22.27 12.67 -4.50
N GLY A 151 -21.79 11.64 -5.21
CA GLY A 151 -22.30 11.27 -6.53
C GLY A 151 -23.49 10.30 -6.50
N HIS A 152 -23.91 9.82 -5.33
CA HIS A 152 -24.95 8.80 -5.23
C HIS A 152 -26.27 9.24 -5.86
N VAL A 153 -26.74 10.46 -5.57
CA VAL A 153 -28.01 10.98 -6.11
C VAL A 153 -27.98 11.01 -7.64
N GLN A 154 -26.88 11.50 -8.23
CA GLN A 154 -26.70 11.51 -9.68
C GLN A 154 -26.67 10.10 -10.29
N MET A 155 -26.11 9.12 -9.59
CA MET A 155 -26.10 7.72 -10.02
C MET A 155 -27.50 7.07 -9.93
N VAL A 156 -28.29 7.44 -8.94
CA VAL A 156 -29.68 7.00 -8.79
C VAL A 156 -30.54 7.58 -9.93
N GLU A 157 -30.36 8.85 -10.28
CA GLU A 157 -31.05 9.50 -11.40
C GLU A 157 -30.67 8.89 -12.76
N GLN A 158 -29.38 8.59 -12.99
CA GLN A 158 -28.91 8.05 -14.27
C GLN A 158 -29.21 6.54 -14.43
N PHE A 159 -29.19 5.79 -13.33
CA PHE A 159 -29.38 4.33 -13.34
C PHE A 159 -30.40 3.88 -12.29
N PRO A 160 -31.66 4.32 -12.38
CA PRO A 160 -32.68 4.07 -11.36
C PRO A 160 -33.01 2.59 -11.21
N ALA A 161 -33.09 1.86 -12.32
CA ALA A 161 -33.41 0.42 -12.32
C ALA A 161 -32.35 -0.43 -11.61
N ILE A 162 -31.07 -0.03 -11.65
CA ILE A 162 -30.01 -0.75 -10.95
C ILE A 162 -30.13 -0.50 -9.44
N HIS A 163 -30.38 0.74 -9.06
CA HIS A 163 -30.52 1.13 -7.66
C HIS A 163 -31.79 0.57 -7.02
N ALA A 164 -32.88 0.40 -7.77
CA ALA A 164 -34.11 -0.25 -7.31
C ALA A 164 -33.95 -1.74 -6.94
N ASN A 165 -32.84 -2.39 -7.35
CA ASN A 165 -32.53 -3.75 -6.88
C ASN A 165 -31.86 -3.76 -5.49
N PHE A 166 -31.19 -2.67 -5.12
CA PHE A 166 -30.47 -2.53 -3.85
C PHE A 166 -31.24 -1.67 -2.83
N PHE A 167 -32.16 -0.84 -3.31
CA PHE A 167 -33.02 0.04 -2.54
C PHE A 167 -34.46 -0.19 -2.97
N SER A 168 -35.43 0.13 -2.10
CA SER A 168 -36.85 0.05 -2.52
C SER A 168 -37.16 1.02 -3.67
N GLU A 169 -38.14 0.68 -4.52
CA GLU A 169 -38.61 1.58 -5.60
C GLU A 169 -39.09 2.94 -5.04
N ALA A 170 -39.71 2.94 -3.86
CA ALA A 170 -40.15 4.16 -3.19
C ALA A 170 -38.98 5.07 -2.78
N TYR A 171 -37.86 4.49 -2.35
CA TYR A 171 -36.64 5.23 -2.02
C TYR A 171 -36.01 5.85 -3.27
N VAL A 172 -35.97 5.10 -4.37
CA VAL A 172 -35.47 5.61 -5.66
C VAL A 172 -36.36 6.72 -6.22
N ALA A 173 -37.68 6.57 -6.14
CA ALA A 173 -38.63 7.61 -6.54
C ALA A 173 -38.46 8.89 -5.71
N ALA A 174 -38.34 8.77 -4.38
CA ALA A 174 -38.12 9.91 -3.48
C ALA A 174 -36.77 10.63 -3.73
N ALA A 175 -35.76 9.91 -4.22
CA ALA A 175 -34.46 10.47 -4.55
C ALA A 175 -34.44 11.23 -5.90
N ILE A 176 -35.37 10.93 -6.81
CA ILE A 176 -35.45 11.53 -8.16
C ILE A 176 -36.47 12.68 -8.22
N GLY A 177 -37.46 12.69 -7.30
CA GLY A 177 -38.52 13.69 -7.23
C GLY A 177 -39.83 13.17 -7.79
#